data_AF-A0A5C9BL46-F1
#
_entry.id   AF-A0A5C9BL46-F1
#
_cell.length_a   1.000
_cell.length_b   1.000
_cell.length_c   1.000
_cell.angle_alpha   90.00
_cell.angle_beta   90.00
_cell.angle_gamma   90.00
#
_symmetry.space_group_name_H-M   'P 1'
#
loop_
_entity.id
_entity.type
_entity.pdbx_description
1 polymer ?
#
loop_
_entity_poly.entity_id
_entity_poly.type
_entity_poly.pdbx_seq_one_letter_code
_entity_poly.pdbx_strand_id
1 'polypeptide(L)'
;IKEFIAAAGVGLTSQYLEQFGRKLLGGLLGKAAGKTFGKIGRAATGMAFSFATTYALGQVAKRYYAGGRTMSTALLQDTFQSLLTPAKELQQQYLPQIEQKAQSLDLGQVMNLVRGV
;
A
#
# COMPACT_ATOMS: atom_id res chain seq x y z
N ILE A 1 1.46 -15.79 11.81
CA ILE A 1 2.29 -14.93 10.91
C ILE A 1 3.12 -15.77 9.95
N LYS A 2 3.88 -16.78 10.41
CA LYS A 2 4.66 -17.66 9.52
C LYS A 2 3.81 -18.28 8.39
N GLU A 3 2.61 -18.76 8.71
CA GLU A 3 1.68 -19.33 7.72
C GLU A 3 1.14 -18.31 6.73
N PHE A 4 0.87 -17.07 7.17
CA PHE A 4 0.46 -15.97 6.29
C PHE A 4 1.58 -15.57 5.32
N ILE A 5 2.81 -15.43 5.83
CA ILE A 5 3.97 -15.09 5.00
C ILE A 5 4.33 -16.26 4.08
N ALA A 6 4.23 -17.51 4.55
CA ALA A 6 4.41 -18.68 3.72
C ALA A 6 3.32 -18.80 2.65
N ALA A 7 2.04 -18.57 2.97
CA ALA A 7 0.95 -18.60 2.00
C ALA A 7 1.01 -17.43 1.01
N ALA A 8 1.42 -16.25 1.47
CA ALA A 8 1.72 -15.12 0.60
C ALA A 8 2.91 -15.43 -0.31
N GLY A 9 4.00 -15.97 0.23
CA GLY A 9 5.22 -16.31 -0.50
C GLY A 9 5.03 -17.45 -1.50
N VAL A 10 4.37 -18.54 -1.11
CA VAL A 10 4.08 -19.70 -1.97
C VAL A 10 2.97 -19.37 -2.99
N GLY A 11 1.99 -18.55 -2.61
CA GLY A 11 1.00 -17.98 -3.55
C GLY A 11 1.64 -17.07 -4.61
N LEU A 12 2.72 -16.36 -4.24
CA LEU A 12 3.54 -15.55 -5.13
C LEU A 12 4.59 -16.35 -5.92
N THR A 13 4.87 -17.63 -5.66
CA THR A 13 5.85 -18.41 -6.47
C THR A 13 5.24 -19.56 -7.26
N SER A 14 3.95 -19.82 -7.07
CA SER A 14 3.20 -20.83 -7.82
C SER A 14 2.73 -20.29 -9.19
N GLN A 15 2.35 -21.18 -10.12
CA GLN A 15 1.92 -20.88 -11.51
C GLN A 15 0.92 -19.72 -11.70
N TYR A 16 0.25 -19.28 -10.63
CA TYR A 16 -0.60 -18.08 -10.61
C TYR A 16 0.19 -16.75 -10.65
N LEU A 17 1.45 -16.71 -10.20
CA LEU A 17 2.31 -15.53 -10.25
C LEU A 17 2.57 -15.10 -11.69
N GLU A 18 2.80 -16.02 -12.62
CA GLU A 18 3.13 -15.62 -13.98
C GLU A 18 1.99 -14.87 -14.69
N GLN A 19 0.74 -15.20 -14.35
CA GLN A 19 -0.43 -14.51 -14.89
C GLN A 19 -0.70 -13.19 -14.16
N PHE A 20 -0.55 -13.20 -12.83
CA PHE A 20 -0.68 -11.99 -12.01
C PHE A 20 0.43 -11.00 -12.35
N GLY A 21 1.69 -11.43 -12.29
CA GLY A 21 2.90 -10.68 -12.64
C GLY A 21 2.86 -10.11 -14.05
N ARG A 22 2.52 -10.89 -15.09
CA ARG A 22 2.41 -10.33 -16.46
C ARG A 22 1.32 -9.27 -16.58
N LYS A 23 0.14 -9.45 -15.97
CA LYS A 23 -0.93 -8.44 -16.00
C LYS A 23 -0.63 -7.22 -15.13
N LEU A 24 -0.02 -7.41 -13.96
CA LEU A 24 0.39 -6.34 -13.06
C LEU A 24 1.48 -5.50 -13.70
N LEU A 25 2.55 -6.15 -14.18
CA LEU A 25 3.72 -5.51 -14.79
C LEU A 25 3.39 -4.89 -16.14
N GLY A 26 2.57 -5.54 -16.97
CA GLY A 26 2.24 -5.06 -18.33
C GLY A 26 1.06 -4.08 -18.40
N GLY A 27 0.12 -4.11 -17.45
CA GLY A 27 -1.16 -3.41 -17.57
C GLY A 27 -1.31 -2.16 -16.70
N LEU A 28 -1.04 -2.30 -15.39
CA LEU A 28 -1.35 -1.28 -14.39
C LEU A 28 -0.09 -0.69 -13.74
N LEU A 29 0.86 -1.52 -13.31
CA LEU A 29 2.12 -1.03 -12.71
C LEU A 29 3.05 -0.46 -13.76
N GLY A 30 3.24 -1.09 -14.92
CA GLY A 30 4.13 -0.55 -15.96
C GLY A 30 3.69 0.85 -16.44
N LYS A 31 2.38 1.07 -16.60
CA LYS A 31 1.82 2.36 -17.04
C LYS A 31 1.79 3.41 -15.93
N ALA A 32 1.46 3.02 -14.70
CA ALA A 32 1.44 3.93 -13.54
C ALA A 32 2.85 4.28 -13.07
N ALA A 33 3.77 3.32 -13.02
CA ALA A 33 5.17 3.56 -12.68
C ALA A 33 5.84 4.48 -13.71
N GLY A 34 5.66 4.26 -15.02
CA GLY A 34 6.25 5.14 -16.04
C GLY A 34 5.84 6.62 -15.93
N LYS A 35 4.60 6.91 -15.52
CA LYS A 35 4.08 8.30 -15.40
C LYS A 35 4.20 8.90 -13.99
N THR A 36 4.08 8.08 -12.96
CA THR A 36 4.02 8.54 -11.55
C THR A 36 5.42 8.55 -10.94
N PHE A 37 6.28 7.58 -11.27
CA PHE A 37 7.64 7.48 -10.73
C PHE A 37 8.51 8.69 -11.17
N GLY A 38 8.25 9.26 -12.35
CA GLY A 38 8.93 10.48 -12.83
C GLY A 38 8.60 11.76 -12.05
N LYS A 39 7.49 11.82 -11.29
CA LYS A 39 7.10 12.98 -10.46
C LYS A 39 7.20 12.72 -8.96
N ILE A 40 7.02 11.47 -8.53
CA ILE A 40 6.94 11.05 -7.13
C ILE A 40 8.30 10.52 -6.60
N GLY A 41 9.23 10.17 -7.49
CA GLY A 41 10.49 9.46 -7.18
C GLY A 41 11.51 10.20 -6.31
N ARG A 42 11.28 11.46 -5.91
CA ARG A 42 12.17 12.18 -4.97
C ARG A 42 11.62 12.36 -3.57
N ALA A 43 10.33 12.13 -3.32
CA ALA A 43 9.71 12.43 -2.02
C ALA A 43 8.91 11.27 -1.38
N ALA A 44 8.46 10.27 -2.15
CA ALA A 44 7.44 9.34 -1.66
C ALA A 44 7.89 7.93 -1.27
N THR A 45 9.18 7.60 -1.36
CA THR A 45 9.73 6.43 -0.67
C THR A 45 9.95 6.71 0.83
N GLY A 46 9.12 7.58 1.41
CA GLY A 46 9.18 8.00 2.82
C GLY A 46 8.29 7.15 3.73
N MET A 47 8.30 7.45 5.03
CA MET A 47 7.57 6.73 6.09
C MET A 47 6.08 6.48 5.78
N ALA A 48 5.44 7.38 5.02
CA ALA A 48 4.05 7.23 4.58
C ALA A 48 3.83 5.97 3.72
N PHE A 49 4.78 5.62 2.84
CA PHE A 49 4.69 4.40 2.04
C PHE A 49 4.82 3.14 2.91
N SER A 50 5.75 3.16 3.88
CA SER A 50 5.92 2.05 4.84
C SER A 50 4.68 1.86 5.70
N PHE A 51 4.05 2.95 6.16
CA PHE A 51 2.82 2.90 6.94
C PHE A 51 1.65 2.36 6.11
N ALA A 52 1.45 2.89 4.89
CA ALA A 52 0.40 2.43 3.99
C ALA A 52 0.57 0.93 3.65
N THR A 53 1.81 0.51 3.38
CA THR A 53 2.16 -0.89 3.11
C THR A 53 1.85 -1.78 4.33
N THR A 54 2.27 -1.36 5.53
CA THR A 54 2.02 -2.12 6.77
C THR A 54 0.53 -2.23 7.07
N TYR A 55 -0.21 -1.14 6.92
CA TYR A 55 -1.66 -1.13 7.12
C TYR A 55 -2.37 -2.06 6.14
N ALA A 56 -2.01 -1.99 4.85
CA ALA A 56 -2.58 -2.86 3.82
C ALA A 56 -2.28 -4.34 4.13
N LEU A 57 -1.04 -4.68 4.49
CA LEU A 57 -0.67 -6.04 4.90
C LEU A 57 -1.46 -6.51 6.13
N GLY A 58 -1.68 -5.63 7.11
CA GLY A 58 -2.51 -5.92 8.29
C GLY A 58 -3.96 -6.22 7.94
N GLN A 59 -4.55 -5.47 6.99
CA GLN A 59 -5.92 -5.71 6.53
C GLN A 59 -6.06 -7.04 5.77
N VAL A 60 -5.08 -7.38 4.93
CA VAL A 60 -5.03 -8.68 4.27
C VAL A 60 -4.89 -9.79 5.31
N ALA A 61 -4.02 -9.63 6.31
CA ALA A 61 -3.87 -10.59 7.38
C ALA A 61 -5.19 -10.79 8.16
N LYS A 62 -5.90 -9.70 8.48
CA LYS A 62 -7.20 -9.76 9.16
C LYS A 62 -8.20 -10.61 8.36
N ARG A 63 -8.33 -10.37 7.06
CA ARG A 63 -9.23 -11.16 6.19
C ARG A 63 -8.74 -12.60 6.01
N TYR A 64 -7.44 -12.82 5.92
CA TYR A 64 -6.86 -14.16 5.84
C TYR A 64 -7.23 -15.01 7.06
N TYR A 65 -7.07 -14.49 8.27
CA TYR A 65 -7.45 -15.25 9.47
C TYR A 65 -8.97 -15.41 9.62
N ALA A 66 -9.76 -14.41 9.23
CA ALA A 66 -11.22 -14.50 9.25
C ALA A 66 -11.78 -15.49 8.20
N GLY A 67 -11.13 -15.60 7.04
CA GLY A 67 -11.51 -16.46 5.92
C GLY A 67 -10.95 -17.89 5.99
N GLY A 68 -10.66 -18.40 7.19
CA GLY A 68 -10.19 -19.78 7.36
C GLY A 68 -8.73 -20.03 6.97
N ARG A 69 -7.89 -18.97 6.94
CA ARG A 69 -6.45 -19.05 6.61
C ARG A 69 -6.18 -19.49 5.17
N THR A 70 -7.12 -19.21 4.26
CA THR A 70 -6.92 -19.44 2.82
C THR A 70 -6.45 -18.15 2.14
N MET A 71 -5.27 -18.18 1.55
CA MET A 71 -4.77 -17.08 0.72
C MET A 71 -5.26 -17.28 -0.72
N SER A 72 -5.96 -16.29 -1.27
CA SER A 72 -6.43 -16.33 -2.66
C SER A 72 -6.30 -14.97 -3.33
N THR A 73 -6.22 -14.98 -4.66
CA THR A 73 -6.23 -13.75 -5.47
C THR A 73 -7.53 -12.97 -5.28
N ALA A 74 -8.66 -13.66 -5.12
CA ALA A 74 -9.95 -13.05 -4.81
C ALA A 74 -9.92 -12.28 -3.49
N LEU A 75 -9.34 -12.86 -2.43
CA LEU A 75 -9.17 -12.20 -1.13
C LEU A 75 -8.31 -10.94 -1.26
N LEU A 76 -7.18 -11.01 -1.99
CA LEU A 76 -6.32 -9.84 -2.21
C LEU A 76 -7.04 -8.74 -2.99
N GLN A 77 -7.75 -9.10 -4.05
CA GLN A 77 -8.51 -8.16 -4.89
C GLN A 77 -9.64 -7.49 -4.11
N ASP A 78 -10.42 -8.27 -3.37
CA ASP A 78 -11.52 -7.78 -2.54
C ASP A 78 -11.00 -6.89 -1.39
N THR A 79 -9.91 -7.29 -0.74
CA THR A 79 -9.25 -6.44 0.27
C THR A 79 -8.80 -5.12 -0.35
N PHE A 80 -8.14 -5.15 -1.50
CA PHE A 80 -7.68 -3.95 -2.18
C PHE A 80 -8.84 -3.03 -2.59
N GLN A 81 -9.88 -3.57 -3.21
CA GLN A 81 -11.08 -2.80 -3.59
C GLN A 81 -11.75 -2.16 -2.36
N SER A 82 -11.86 -2.91 -1.27
CA SER A 82 -12.45 -2.39 -0.03
C SER A 82 -11.64 -1.24 0.60
N LEU A 83 -10.33 -1.20 0.35
CA LEU A 83 -9.46 -0.12 0.84
C LEU A 83 -9.39 1.07 -0.14
N LEU A 84 -9.55 0.83 -1.44
CA LEU A 84 -9.46 1.87 -2.45
C LEU A 84 -10.56 2.93 -2.34
N THR A 85 -11.80 2.54 -2.08
CA THR A 85 -12.91 3.50 -2.00
C THR A 85 -12.72 4.48 -0.83
N PRO A 86 -12.55 4.01 0.43
CA PRO A 86 -12.25 4.90 1.54
C PRO A 86 -10.97 5.70 1.35
N ALA A 87 -9.93 5.11 0.74
CA ALA A 87 -8.67 5.82 0.52
C ALA A 87 -8.84 6.99 -0.45
N LYS A 88 -9.64 6.85 -1.50
CA LYS A 88 -9.94 7.95 -2.44
C LYS A 88 -10.74 9.06 -1.78
N GLU A 89 -11.73 8.71 -0.97
CA GLU A 89 -12.55 9.68 -0.22
C GLU A 89 -11.68 10.46 0.78
N LEU A 90 -10.89 9.74 1.58
CA LEU A 90 -9.93 10.36 2.50
C LEU A 90 -8.92 11.21 1.75
N GLN A 91 -8.37 10.73 0.63
CA GLN A 91 -7.47 11.53 -0.18
C GLN A 91 -8.14 12.83 -0.63
N GLN A 92 -9.34 12.79 -1.22
CA GLN A 92 -10.04 14.00 -1.66
C GLN A 92 -10.31 14.97 -0.51
N GLN A 93 -10.70 14.45 0.65
CA GLN A 93 -11.03 15.26 1.82
C GLN A 93 -9.79 15.91 2.45
N TYR A 94 -8.68 15.18 2.53
CA TYR A 94 -7.48 15.60 3.26
C TYR A 94 -6.37 16.16 2.36
N LEU A 95 -6.46 16.03 1.03
CA LEU A 95 -5.42 16.52 0.11
C LEU A 95 -5.06 17.99 0.34
N PRO A 96 -6.03 18.93 0.46
CA PRO A 96 -5.70 20.34 0.67
C PRO A 96 -4.97 20.57 2.01
N GLN A 97 -5.33 19.79 3.04
CA GLN A 97 -4.73 19.88 4.37
C GLN A 97 -3.31 19.29 4.37
N ILE A 98 -3.09 18.20 3.64
CA ILE A 98 -1.78 17.61 3.43
C ILE A 98 -0.88 18.60 2.68
N GLU A 99 -1.38 19.26 1.63
CA GLU A 99 -0.63 20.27 0.88
C GLU A 99 -0.27 21.48 1.74
N GLN A 100 -1.23 22.03 2.51
CA GLN A 100 -0.96 23.12 3.44
C GLN A 100 0.05 22.73 4.52
N LYS A 101 -0.10 21.54 5.12
CA LYS A 101 0.81 21.04 6.15
C LYS A 101 2.20 20.76 5.57
N ALA A 102 2.28 20.26 4.34
CA ALA A 102 3.54 20.00 3.65
C ALA A 102 4.29 21.29 3.32
N GLN A 103 3.58 22.37 2.97
CA GLN A 103 4.19 23.69 2.76
C GLN A 103 4.77 24.28 4.04
N SER A 104 4.16 23.99 5.19
CA SER A 104 4.63 24.45 6.51
C SER A 104 5.46 23.40 7.26
N LEU A 105 5.80 22.27 6.63
CA LEU A 105 6.49 21.17 7.29
C LEU A 105 7.97 21.52 7.45
N ASP A 106 8.31 22.13 8.58
CA ASP A 106 9.69 22.34 8.99
C ASP A 106 10.27 21.02 9.54
N LEU A 107 11.42 20.60 9.03
CA LEU A 107 12.15 19.40 9.52
C LEU A 107 12.41 19.48 11.04
N GLY A 108 12.56 20.69 11.61
CA GLY A 108 12.66 20.90 13.05
C GLY A 108 11.40 20.51 13.82
N GLN A 109 10.21 20.81 13.27
CA GLN A 109 8.93 20.43 13.90
C GLN A 109 8.68 18.93 13.83
N VAL A 110 9.05 18.28 12.71
CA VAL A 110 8.97 16.81 12.59
C VAL A 110 9.87 16.14 13.61
N MET A 111 11.09 16.64 13.81
CA MET A 111 12.01 16.09 14.82
C MET A 111 11.53 16.29 16.26
N ASN A 112 10.79 17.37 16.55
CA ASN A 112 10.17 17.59 17.86
C ASN A 112 9.00 16.63 18.11
N LEU A 113 8.12 16.42 17.11
CA LEU A 113 7.04 15.43 17.19
C LEU A 113 7.55 14.00 17.38
N VAL A 114 8.67 13.64 16.74
CA VAL A 114 9.29 12.30 16.87
C VAL A 114 10.01 12.13 18.21
N ARG A 115 10.58 13.21 18.79
CA ARG A 115 11.21 13.18 20.11
C ARG A 115 10.22 13.21 21.27
N GLY A 116 8.93 13.44 21.01
CA GLY A 116 7.89 13.42 22.04
C GLY A 116 8.02 14.54 23.06
N VAL A 117 8.47 15.72 22.63
CA VAL A 117 8.48 16.94 23.46
C VAL A 117 7.18 17.70 23.27
#